data_AF-A0A936PZD5-F1
#
_entry.id   AF-A0A936PZD5-F1
#
_cell.length_a   1.000
_cell.length_b   1.000
_cell.length_c   1.000
_cell.angle_alpha   90.00
_cell.angle_beta   90.00
_cell.angle_gamma   90.00
#
_symmetry.space_group_name_H-M   'P 1'
#
loop_
_entity.id
_entity.type
_entity.pdbx_description
1 polymer ?
#
loop_
_entity_poly.entity_id
_entity_poly.type
_entity_poly.pdbx_seq_one_letter_code
_entity_poly.pdbx_strand_id
1 'polypeptide(L)'
;MAEVGTDPIYAEELAYAPFNEWLEASWYGQGAWAAEFDAALGYVAPPLDGVWATAPYLHNGSVPDLVALLDSAERPTLWSRSLSSARWDFTRVGLPWEAETEATRVETYDTRQRGFGNGGHTYGDALNADERAAVLEYLKTL
;
A
#
# COMPACT_ATOMS: atom_id res chain seq x y z
N MET A 1 9.95 -7.99 7.89
CA MET A 1 9.44 -8.11 6.50
C MET A 1 8.78 -9.45 6.21
N ALA A 2 9.44 -10.59 6.44
CA ALA A 2 8.89 -11.92 6.07
C ALA A 2 7.53 -12.28 6.69
N GLU A 3 7.19 -11.74 7.86
CA GLU A 3 5.90 -12.00 8.53
C GLU A 3 4.73 -11.28 7.86
N VAL A 4 4.86 -9.97 7.59
CA VAL A 4 3.82 -9.18 6.90
C VAL A 4 3.86 -9.42 5.39
N GLY A 5 5.04 -9.59 4.78
CA GLY A 5 5.20 -10.03 3.39
C GLY A 5 4.89 -9.00 2.29
N THR A 6 4.70 -7.72 2.62
CA THR A 6 4.49 -6.66 1.62
C THR A 6 5.76 -6.37 0.83
N ASP A 7 5.67 -5.66 -0.30
CA ASP A 7 6.84 -5.30 -1.11
C ASP A 7 7.96 -4.68 -0.24
N PRO A 8 9.18 -5.24 -0.28
CA PRO A 8 10.25 -4.83 0.61
C PRO A 8 11.06 -3.63 0.12
N ILE A 9 10.93 -3.28 -1.16
CA ILE A 9 11.94 -2.48 -1.85
C ILE A 9 12.09 -1.12 -1.19
N TYR A 10 11.00 -0.44 -0.83
CA TYR A 10 11.12 0.88 -0.20
C TYR A 10 11.79 0.82 1.18
N ALA A 11 11.41 -0.14 2.02
CA ALA A 11 12.03 -0.33 3.34
C ALA A 11 13.52 -0.72 3.23
N GLU A 12 13.87 -1.58 2.27
CA GLU A 12 15.25 -2.01 2.03
C GLU A 12 16.13 -0.87 1.47
N GLU A 13 15.61 -0.08 0.53
CA GLU A 13 16.32 1.05 -0.07
C GLU A 13 16.51 2.20 0.92
N LEU A 14 15.55 2.45 1.82
CA LEU A 14 15.73 3.45 2.89
C LEU A 14 16.72 2.99 3.96
N ALA A 15 16.81 1.67 4.22
CA ALA A 15 17.85 1.13 5.09
C ALA A 15 19.24 1.11 4.43
N TYR A 16 19.34 1.51 3.15
CA TYR A 16 20.60 1.50 2.40
C TYR A 16 21.49 2.70 2.74
N ALA A 17 22.76 2.39 3.03
CA ALA A 17 23.76 3.30 3.59
C ALA A 17 23.97 4.65 2.86
N PRO A 18 23.93 4.77 1.52
CA PRO A 18 24.30 6.01 0.84
C PRO A 18 23.39 7.21 1.12
N PHE A 19 22.10 6.98 1.37
CA PHE A 19 21.21 8.09 1.76
C PHE A 19 21.54 8.56 3.18
N ASN A 20 21.76 7.63 4.12
CA ASN A 20 22.10 7.95 5.50
C ASN A 20 23.47 8.63 5.58
N GLU A 21 24.47 8.10 4.86
CA GLU A 21 25.79 8.70 4.72
C GLU A 21 25.70 10.13 4.15
N TRP A 22 24.89 10.33 3.12
CA TRP A 22 24.66 11.67 2.56
C TRP A 22 23.97 12.59 3.57
N LEU A 23 22.93 12.12 4.27
CA LEU A 23 22.18 12.91 5.24
C LEU A 23 23.08 13.35 6.39
N GLU A 24 23.84 12.43 6.97
CA GLU A 24 24.83 12.66 8.03
C GLU A 24 25.91 13.66 7.58
N ALA A 25 26.39 13.55 6.33
CA ALA A 25 27.38 14.46 5.78
C ALA A 25 26.81 15.83 5.37
N SER A 26 25.48 15.96 5.22
CA SER A 26 24.83 17.20 4.82
C SER A 26 24.71 18.20 5.96
N TRP A 27 24.26 19.42 5.65
CA TRP A 27 23.89 20.41 6.68
C TRP A 27 22.78 19.89 7.62
N TYR A 28 21.92 18.97 7.16
CA TYR A 28 20.86 18.41 7.99
C TYR A 28 21.39 17.52 9.11
N GLY A 29 22.46 16.75 8.87
CA GLY A 29 23.06 15.85 9.85
C GLY A 29 24.10 16.50 10.75
N GLN A 30 24.31 17.82 10.64
CA GLN A 30 25.36 18.54 11.37
C GLN A 30 24.79 19.60 12.33
N GLY A 31 25.55 19.87 13.40
CA GLY A 31 25.24 20.93 14.36
C GLY A 31 24.34 20.47 15.52
N ALA A 32 23.94 21.44 16.36
CA ALA A 32 23.22 21.17 17.61
C ALA A 32 21.79 20.63 17.43
N TRP A 33 21.27 20.64 16.20
CA TRP A 33 19.91 20.21 15.84
C TRP A 33 19.93 19.23 14.67
N ALA A 34 20.98 18.41 14.60
CA ALA A 34 21.14 17.41 13.55
C ALA A 34 19.89 16.52 13.44
N ALA A 35 19.40 16.36 12.22
CA ALA A 35 18.42 15.36 11.87
C ALA A 35 19.07 13.97 11.95
N GLU A 36 18.43 13.08 12.68
CA GLU A 36 18.79 11.67 12.75
C GLU A 36 17.81 10.87 11.90
N PHE A 37 18.31 9.90 11.14
CA PHE A 37 17.51 9.01 10.35
C PHE A 37 17.81 7.56 10.74
N ASP A 38 16.95 7.02 11.59
CA ASP A 38 16.98 5.63 12.03
C ASP A 38 15.90 4.85 11.28
N ALA A 39 16.24 4.37 10.07
CA ALA A 39 15.33 3.56 9.28
C ALA A 39 15.24 2.14 9.85
N ALA A 40 14.10 1.81 10.43
CA ALA A 40 13.76 0.44 10.75
C ALA A 40 13.35 -0.34 9.48
N LEU A 41 13.75 -1.61 9.40
CA LEU A 41 13.34 -2.52 8.31
C LEU A 41 11.88 -2.96 8.47
N GLY A 42 10.96 -2.10 8.04
CA GLY A 42 9.53 -2.40 8.01
C GLY A 42 8.67 -1.19 7.66
N TYR A 43 7.36 -1.41 7.69
CA TYR A 43 6.36 -0.37 7.47
C TYR A 43 5.55 -0.16 8.73
N VAL A 44 5.28 1.09 9.05
CA VAL A 44 4.36 1.46 10.13
C VAL A 44 2.95 1.08 9.69
N ALA A 45 2.18 0.46 10.59
CA ALA A 45 0.73 0.33 10.41
C ALA A 45 0.09 1.70 10.70
N PRO A 46 -0.46 2.41 9.69
CA PRO A 46 -1.02 3.73 9.92
C PRO A 46 -2.35 3.64 10.71
N PRO A 47 -2.80 4.75 11.32
CA PRO A 47 -4.16 4.84 11.85
C PRO A 47 -5.19 4.46 10.78
N LEU A 48 -6.27 3.82 11.21
CA LEU A 48 -7.34 3.38 10.30
C LEU A 48 -8.48 4.40 10.20
N ASP A 49 -8.41 5.51 10.93
CA ASP A 49 -9.35 6.63 10.83
C ASP A 49 -9.43 7.14 9.38
N GLY A 50 -10.63 7.15 8.81
CA GLY A 50 -10.88 7.51 7.42
C GLY A 50 -10.36 6.51 6.37
N VAL A 51 -9.92 5.31 6.75
CA VAL A 51 -9.36 4.31 5.81
C VAL A 51 -10.33 3.98 4.66
N TRP A 52 -11.64 4.05 4.90
CA TRP A 52 -12.64 3.81 3.87
C TRP A 52 -12.62 4.81 2.71
N ALA A 53 -11.84 5.90 2.79
CA ALA A 53 -11.76 6.96 1.79
C ALA A 53 -10.35 7.14 1.19
N THR A 54 -9.40 6.25 1.49
CA THR A 54 -7.97 6.44 1.14
C THR A 54 -7.41 5.45 0.14
N ALA A 55 -8.26 4.65 -0.52
CA ALA A 55 -7.84 3.78 -1.61
C ALA A 55 -6.99 4.52 -2.67
N PRO A 56 -5.94 3.89 -3.23
CA PRO A 56 -5.54 2.49 -3.02
C PRO A 56 -4.72 2.26 -1.73
N TYR A 57 -4.60 0.99 -1.34
CA TYR A 57 -4.04 0.52 -0.07
C TYR A 57 -2.64 -0.09 -0.22
N LEU A 58 -2.01 -0.34 0.92
CA LEU A 58 -0.58 -0.64 1.12
C LEU A 58 0.32 0.58 0.84
N HIS A 59 1.58 0.50 1.30
CA HIS A 59 2.53 1.60 1.24
C HIS A 59 2.83 2.08 -0.19
N ASN A 60 2.65 1.21 -1.19
CA ASN A 60 2.89 1.49 -2.60
C ASN A 60 1.60 1.66 -3.42
N GLY A 61 0.43 1.66 -2.77
CA GLY A 61 -0.86 1.84 -3.43
C GLY A 61 -1.21 0.75 -4.44
N SER A 62 -0.73 -0.48 -4.22
CA SER A 62 -0.85 -1.60 -5.15
C SER A 62 -2.20 -2.32 -5.09
N VAL A 63 -2.97 -2.15 -4.02
CA VAL A 63 -4.26 -2.82 -3.81
C VAL A 63 -5.41 -1.81 -3.99
N PRO A 64 -6.33 -2.01 -4.93
CA PRO A 64 -7.22 -0.94 -5.39
C PRO A 64 -8.40 -0.63 -4.46
N ASP A 65 -8.84 -1.57 -3.62
CA ASP A 65 -10.03 -1.46 -2.79
C ASP A 65 -9.90 -2.28 -1.48
N LEU A 66 -10.77 -2.06 -0.47
CA LEU A 66 -10.65 -2.77 0.82
C LEU A 66 -11.03 -4.24 0.71
N VAL A 67 -11.92 -4.61 -0.23
CA VAL A 67 -12.27 -6.02 -0.45
C VAL A 67 -11.02 -6.80 -0.87
N ALA A 68 -10.24 -6.30 -1.82
CA ALA A 68 -8.97 -6.89 -2.24
C ALA A 68 -7.86 -6.76 -1.18
N LEU A 69 -7.95 -5.81 -0.25
CA LEU A 69 -7.05 -5.74 0.90
C LEU A 69 -7.33 -6.89 1.90
N LEU A 70 -8.61 -7.15 2.16
CA LEU A 70 -9.09 -8.19 3.07
C LEU A 70 -9.12 -9.60 2.44
N ASP A 71 -9.14 -9.70 1.12
CA ASP A 71 -9.05 -10.96 0.37
C ASP A 71 -7.93 -10.88 -0.67
N SER A 72 -6.77 -11.48 -0.37
CA SER A 72 -5.62 -11.40 -1.26
C SER A 72 -5.84 -12.08 -2.61
N ALA A 73 -6.78 -13.03 -2.71
CA ALA A 73 -7.15 -13.69 -3.94
C ALA A 73 -7.87 -12.76 -4.95
N GLU A 74 -8.45 -11.66 -4.47
CA GLU A 74 -9.14 -10.65 -5.29
C GLU A 74 -8.18 -9.57 -5.84
N ARG A 75 -6.90 -9.61 -5.48
CA ARG A 75 -5.93 -8.57 -5.88
C ARG A 75 -5.57 -8.69 -7.37
N PRO A 76 -5.78 -7.64 -8.18
CA PRO A 76 -5.38 -7.67 -9.58
C PRO A 76 -3.86 -7.55 -9.75
N THR A 77 -3.31 -8.28 -10.73
CA THR A 77 -1.90 -8.13 -11.15
C THR A 77 -1.69 -6.87 -11.97
N LEU A 78 -2.65 -6.54 -12.84
CA LEU A 78 -2.67 -5.30 -13.61
C LEU A 78 -4.05 -4.67 -13.48
N TRP A 79 -4.08 -3.37 -13.21
CA TRP A 79 -5.34 -2.65 -13.11
C TRP A 79 -5.18 -1.17 -13.44
N SER A 80 -6.26 -0.55 -13.87
CA SER A 80 -6.31 0.89 -14.09
C SER A 80 -7.54 1.48 -13.40
N ARG A 81 -7.50 2.79 -13.10
CA ARG A 81 -8.64 3.53 -12.57
C ARG A 81 -8.80 4.87 -13.28
N SER A 82 -10.04 5.33 -13.38
CA SER A 82 -10.32 6.67 -13.92
C SER A 82 -10.53 7.67 -12.79
N LEU A 83 -9.83 8.80 -12.86
CA LEU A 83 -10.02 9.93 -11.93
C LEU A 83 -11.05 10.95 -12.43
N SER A 84 -11.56 10.80 -13.66
CA SER A 84 -12.30 11.88 -14.34
C SER A 84 -13.79 11.97 -14.00
N SER A 85 -14.37 10.99 -13.31
CA SER A 85 -15.77 11.07 -12.80
C SER A 85 -16.17 9.90 -11.89
N ALA A 86 -15.21 9.12 -11.39
CA ALA A 86 -15.54 7.87 -10.70
C ALA A 86 -16.20 8.17 -9.35
N ARG A 87 -17.46 7.74 -9.20
CA ARG A 87 -18.14 7.72 -7.90
C ARG A 87 -17.47 6.67 -7.04
N TRP A 88 -17.24 6.99 -5.77
CA TRP A 88 -16.72 6.05 -4.79
C TRP A 88 -17.60 4.80 -4.75
N ASP A 89 -17.00 3.62 -4.89
CA ASP A 89 -17.70 2.34 -4.74
C ASP A 89 -17.71 1.95 -3.26
N PHE A 90 -18.86 2.05 -2.61
CA PHE A 90 -19.03 1.65 -1.21
C PHE A 90 -19.17 0.13 -1.00
N THR A 91 -19.35 -0.63 -2.07
CA THR A 91 -19.40 -2.10 -2.02
C THR A 91 -18.00 -2.66 -1.88
N ARG A 92 -17.07 -2.19 -2.72
CA ARG A 92 -15.65 -2.59 -2.65
C ARG A 92 -14.80 -1.69 -1.75
N VAL A 93 -15.29 -0.48 -1.48
CA VAL A 93 -14.62 0.59 -0.71
C VAL A 93 -13.32 1.05 -1.36
N GLY A 94 -13.48 1.70 -2.51
CA GLY A 94 -12.40 2.24 -3.31
C GLY A 94 -12.91 3.02 -4.52
N LEU A 95 -11.99 3.48 -5.34
CA LEU A 95 -12.33 3.98 -6.66
C LEU A 95 -12.63 2.80 -7.60
N PRO A 96 -13.64 2.89 -8.47
CA PRO A 96 -13.83 1.96 -9.57
C PRO A 96 -12.55 1.74 -10.37
N TRP A 97 -12.23 0.48 -10.60
CA TRP A 97 -11.06 0.04 -11.34
C TRP A 97 -11.42 -1.11 -12.26
N GLU A 98 -10.59 -1.31 -13.28
CA GLU A 98 -10.72 -2.40 -14.23
C GLU A 98 -9.44 -3.23 -14.22
N ALA A 99 -9.59 -4.56 -14.23
CA ALA A 99 -8.46 -5.45 -14.43
C ALA A 99 -7.97 -5.29 -15.88
N GLU A 100 -6.66 -5.15 -16.04
CA GLU A 100 -6.03 -5.04 -17.35
C GLU A 100 -5.34 -6.36 -17.69
N THR A 101 -5.24 -6.69 -18.97
CA THR A 101 -4.49 -7.87 -19.44
C THR A 101 -3.06 -7.51 -19.85
N GLU A 102 -2.82 -6.22 -20.14
CA GLU A 102 -1.55 -5.69 -20.60
C GLU A 102 -1.32 -4.25 -20.11
N ALA A 103 -0.07 -3.90 -19.81
CA ALA A 103 0.31 -2.57 -19.35
C ALA A 103 0.56 -1.63 -20.53
N THR A 104 -0.47 -1.36 -21.33
CA THR A 104 -0.34 -0.52 -22.55
C THR A 104 -0.51 0.96 -22.29
N ARG A 105 -1.10 1.34 -21.15
CA ARG A 105 -1.36 2.72 -20.75
C ARG A 105 -0.52 3.10 -19.54
N VAL A 106 -0.11 4.36 -19.46
CA VAL A 106 0.67 4.87 -18.31
C VAL A 106 -0.12 4.82 -17.00
N GLU A 107 -1.45 4.80 -17.10
CA GLU A 107 -2.38 4.69 -15.97
C GLU A 107 -2.51 3.25 -15.44
N THR A 108 -1.92 2.26 -16.11
CA THR A 108 -1.96 0.86 -15.67
C THR A 108 -0.96 0.64 -14.55
N TYR A 109 -1.45 0.26 -13.38
CA TYR A 109 -0.62 -0.24 -12.29
C TYR A 109 -0.22 -1.69 -12.60
N ASP A 110 1.08 -1.98 -12.66
CA ASP A 110 1.61 -3.32 -12.91
C ASP A 110 2.43 -3.80 -11.72
N THR A 111 1.88 -4.76 -10.98
CA THR A 111 2.46 -5.24 -9.71
C THR A 111 3.71 -6.10 -9.91
N ARG A 112 4.07 -6.42 -11.16
CA ARG A 112 5.27 -7.17 -11.52
C ARG A 112 6.51 -6.27 -11.57
N GLN A 113 6.33 -4.95 -11.57
CA GLN A 113 7.43 -3.99 -11.53
C GLN A 113 8.09 -3.97 -10.15
N ARG A 114 9.40 -3.75 -10.11
CA ARG A 114 10.17 -3.67 -8.85
C ARG A 114 9.63 -2.53 -7.97
N GLY A 115 9.19 -2.83 -6.76
CA GLY A 115 8.62 -1.85 -5.82
C GLY A 115 7.08 -1.74 -5.87
N PHE A 116 6.45 -2.42 -6.81
CA PHE A 116 5.00 -2.34 -7.07
C PHE A 116 4.26 -3.61 -6.63
N GLY A 117 4.94 -4.51 -5.90
CA GLY A 117 4.33 -5.77 -5.47
C GLY A 117 3.07 -5.55 -4.62
N ASN A 118 2.02 -6.32 -4.88
CA ASN A 118 0.76 -6.31 -4.14
C ASN A 118 0.63 -7.48 -3.13
N GLY A 119 1.75 -8.10 -2.78
CA GLY A 119 1.81 -9.22 -1.83
C GLY A 119 1.69 -8.79 -0.36
N GLY A 120 1.64 -9.77 0.53
CA GLY A 120 1.66 -9.55 1.97
C GLY A 120 0.35 -9.02 2.57
N HIS A 121 0.35 -8.79 3.87
CA HIS A 121 -0.82 -8.39 4.63
C HIS A 121 -2.01 -9.33 4.32
N THR A 122 -1.78 -10.64 4.45
CA THR A 122 -2.74 -11.72 4.12
C THR A 122 -3.58 -12.14 5.31
N TYR A 123 -3.56 -11.37 6.41
CA TYR A 123 -4.30 -11.70 7.63
C TYR A 123 -5.82 -11.81 7.41
N GLY A 124 -6.35 -11.10 6.42
CA GLY A 124 -7.75 -11.20 6.02
C GLY A 124 -8.11 -12.54 5.36
N ASP A 125 -7.14 -13.28 4.81
CA ASP A 125 -7.37 -14.56 4.14
C ASP A 125 -7.79 -15.68 5.11
N ALA A 126 -7.51 -15.50 6.40
CA ALA A 126 -7.94 -16.42 7.46
C ALA A 126 -9.42 -16.25 7.83
N LEU A 127 -10.03 -15.13 7.45
CA LEU A 127 -11.42 -14.81 7.75
C LEU A 127 -12.35 -15.45 6.71
N ASN A 128 -13.50 -15.95 7.16
CA ASN A 128 -14.55 -16.37 6.25
C ASN A 128 -15.29 -15.17 5.63
N ALA A 129 -16.22 -15.43 4.71
CA ALA A 129 -16.94 -14.37 3.99
C ALA A 129 -17.73 -13.43 4.90
N ASP A 130 -18.41 -13.96 5.93
CA ASP A 130 -19.22 -13.17 6.85
C ASP A 130 -18.33 -12.32 7.78
N GLU A 131 -17.21 -12.88 8.24
CA GLU A 131 -16.21 -12.17 9.03
C GLU A 131 -15.57 -11.03 8.25
N ARG A 132 -15.20 -11.25 6.98
CA ARG A 132 -14.65 -10.19 6.11
C ARG A 132 -15.67 -9.10 5.86
N ALA A 133 -16.94 -9.45 5.64
CA ALA A 133 -18.01 -8.47 5.49
C ALA A 133 -18.18 -7.63 6.77
N ALA A 134 -18.14 -8.26 7.95
CA ALA A 134 -18.23 -7.55 9.23
C ALA A 134 -17.05 -6.58 9.44
N VAL A 135 -15.83 -7.00 9.13
CA VAL A 135 -14.64 -6.13 9.18
C VAL A 135 -14.78 -4.97 8.20
N LEU A 136 -15.21 -5.22 6.97
CA LEU A 136 -15.41 -4.18 5.96
C LEU A 136 -16.41 -3.12 6.43
N GLU A 137 -17.55 -3.53 7.01
CA GLU A 137 -18.53 -2.59 7.56
C GLU A 137 -17.98 -1.81 8.76
N TYR A 138 -17.20 -2.46 9.64
CA TYR A 138 -16.53 -1.76 10.73
C TYR A 138 -15.56 -0.68 10.23
N LEU A 139 -14.73 -1.00 9.21
CA LEU A 139 -13.78 -0.04 8.63
C LEU A 139 -14.46 1.19 8.00
N LYS A 140 -15.72 1.07 7.54
CA LYS A 140 -16.52 2.21 7.04
C LYS A 140 -16.95 3.18 8.15
N THR A 141 -16.84 2.78 9.42
CA THR A 141 -17.21 3.64 10.56
C THR A 141 -16.06 4.46 11.13
N LEU A 142 -14.84 4.21 10.65
CA LEU A 142 -13.60 4.88 11.09
C LEU A 142 -13.33 6.16 10.30
#